data_AF-A0A9P6L017-F1
#
_entry.id   AF-A0A9P6L017-F1
#
_cell.length_a   1.000
_cell.length_b   1.000
_cell.length_c   1.000
_cell.angle_alpha   90.00
_cell.angle_beta   90.00
_cell.angle_gamma   90.00
#
_symmetry.space_group_name_H-M   'P 1'
#
loop_
_entity.id
_entity.type
_entity.pdbx_description
1 polymer ?
#
loop_
_entity_poly.entity_id
_entity_poly.type
_entity_poly.pdbx_seq_one_letter_code
_entity_poly.pdbx_strand_id
1 'polypeptide(L)'
;MMLFRKTLFKRLKDFKFSKDSYLLSDETIEEYEYVRRLYHKSIDILENFTEERDCLSCIKQLITFYEKSDTLVTSLVNEMLRNRFIDSIEKRLSLFEILNKLLRMFFLFDKHRHNSTEVFQSFAFLKVNHREELEERDVIKCSTFCSVAMPMGRLLISYFVTDGFEVFHPVILKMRTTLYLTETKKDYLLFINKIMVEHTDLKYVKLYFCALYEKLYDENFFDKFFESLKREEKAYYCDILNLS
;
A
#
# COMPACT_ATOMS: atom_id res chain seq x y z
N MET A 1 -12.79 -26.39 9.66
CA MET A 1 -12.79 -25.49 8.47
C MET A 1 -14.18 -25.27 7.86
N MET A 2 -14.92 -26.31 7.42
CA MET A 2 -16.24 -26.10 6.77
C MET A 2 -17.28 -25.33 7.61
N LEU A 3 -17.34 -25.56 8.93
CA LEU A 3 -18.28 -24.83 9.80
C LEU A 3 -17.96 -23.33 9.87
N PHE A 4 -16.68 -22.98 9.91
CA PHE A 4 -16.22 -21.60 10.03
C PHE A 4 -16.51 -20.78 8.77
N ARG A 5 -16.21 -21.34 7.59
CA ARG A 5 -16.58 -20.73 6.30
C ARG A 5 -18.10 -20.57 6.19
N LYS A 6 -18.89 -21.58 6.57
CA LYS A 6 -20.36 -21.48 6.58
C LYS A 6 -20.87 -20.34 7.47
N THR A 7 -20.30 -20.17 8.65
CA THR A 7 -20.66 -19.07 9.57
C THR A 7 -20.29 -17.70 9.02
N LEU A 8 -19.09 -17.54 8.45
CA LEU A 8 -18.66 -16.28 7.81
C LEU A 8 -19.55 -15.90 6.62
N PHE A 9 -19.84 -16.85 5.72
CA PHE A 9 -20.72 -16.59 4.58
C PHE A 9 -22.18 -16.32 4.97
N LYS A 10 -22.65 -16.89 6.09
CA LYS A 10 -23.96 -16.52 6.64
C LYS A 10 -23.95 -15.07 7.15
N ARG A 11 -22.90 -14.63 7.86
CA ARG A 11 -22.76 -13.24 8.32
C ARG A 11 -22.69 -12.23 7.17
N LEU A 12 -22.15 -12.63 6.01
CA LEU A 12 -22.04 -11.77 4.82
C LEU A 12 -23.40 -11.27 4.33
N LYS A 13 -24.41 -12.16 4.24
CA LYS A 13 -25.74 -11.83 3.66
C LYS A 13 -26.46 -10.71 4.41
N ASP A 14 -26.28 -10.65 5.71
CA ASP A 14 -26.95 -9.68 6.59
C ASP A 14 -26.00 -8.53 7.00
N PHE A 15 -24.80 -8.45 6.41
CA PHE A 15 -23.78 -7.52 6.82
C PHE A 15 -24.12 -6.07 6.49
N LYS A 16 -23.96 -5.17 7.46
CA LYS A 16 -24.06 -3.71 7.30
C LYS A 16 -23.06 -3.02 8.22
N PHE A 17 -22.37 -2.00 7.70
CA PHE A 17 -21.56 -1.13 8.55
C PHE A 17 -22.44 -0.28 9.46
N SER A 18 -22.05 -0.18 10.73
CA SER A 18 -22.55 0.77 11.71
C SER A 18 -21.74 2.05 11.57
N LYS A 19 -22.36 3.10 11.02
CA LYS A 19 -21.67 4.35 10.63
C LYS A 19 -21.04 5.14 11.78
N ASP A 20 -21.40 4.86 13.04
CA ASP A 20 -21.10 5.76 14.17
C ASP A 20 -20.34 5.10 15.35
N SER A 21 -19.83 3.87 15.21
CA SER A 21 -19.42 3.08 16.38
C SER A 21 -17.92 2.84 16.58
N TYR A 22 -17.07 3.15 15.60
CA TYR A 22 -15.61 3.08 15.77
C TYR A 22 -14.94 4.37 15.34
N LEU A 23 -14.29 5.03 16.30
CA LEU A 23 -13.41 6.16 16.05
C LEU A 23 -11.97 5.66 16.11
N LEU A 24 -11.17 6.03 15.11
CA LEU A 24 -9.72 5.82 15.15
C LEU A 24 -9.12 6.68 16.27
N SER A 25 -7.96 6.28 16.79
CA SER A 25 -7.25 7.10 17.77
C SER A 25 -6.80 8.41 17.14
N ASP A 26 -6.75 9.47 17.94
CA ASP A 26 -6.22 10.77 17.52
C ASP A 26 -4.80 10.62 16.95
N GLU A 27 -3.98 9.77 17.58
CA GLU A 27 -2.64 9.42 17.10
C GLU A 27 -2.63 8.89 15.65
N THR A 28 -3.58 8.00 15.31
CA THR A 28 -3.69 7.45 13.95
C THR A 28 -4.12 8.52 12.95
N ILE A 29 -5.02 9.40 13.37
CA ILE A 29 -5.51 10.52 12.55
C ILE A 29 -4.38 11.52 12.30
N GLU A 30 -3.61 11.86 13.34
CA GLU A 30 -2.45 12.74 13.25
C GLU A 30 -1.35 12.16 12.35
N GLU A 31 -1.06 10.87 12.47
CA GLU A 31 -0.10 10.19 11.60
C GLU A 31 -0.57 10.18 10.13
N TYR A 32 -1.84 9.90 9.88
CA TYR A 32 -2.44 10.01 8.55
C TYR A 32 -2.32 11.43 7.98
N GLU A 33 -2.61 12.45 8.79
CA GLU A 33 -2.51 13.85 8.37
C GLU A 33 -1.06 14.26 8.07
N TYR A 34 -0.10 13.73 8.82
CA TYR A 34 1.32 13.91 8.55
C TYR A 34 1.73 13.24 7.22
N VAL A 35 1.33 11.98 7.00
CA VAL A 35 1.58 11.27 5.73
C VAL A 35 0.94 12.00 4.55
N ARG A 36 -0.27 12.55 4.72
CA ARG A 36 -0.95 13.36 3.69
C ARG A 36 -0.14 14.61 3.32
N ARG A 37 0.46 15.30 4.29
CA ARG A 37 1.35 16.45 4.01
C ARG A 37 2.60 16.02 3.24
N LEU A 38 3.19 14.88 3.58
CA LEU A 38 4.34 14.33 2.86
C LEU A 38 3.97 13.92 1.43
N TYR A 39 2.78 13.36 1.21
CA TYR A 39 2.26 13.05 -0.11
C TYR A 39 2.21 14.28 -1.01
N HIS A 40 1.62 15.39 -0.54
CA HIS A 40 1.54 16.62 -1.36
C HIS A 40 2.91 17.17 -1.75
N LYS A 41 3.88 17.16 -0.83
CA LYS A 41 5.26 17.54 -1.15
C LYS A 41 5.89 16.59 -2.17
N SER A 42 5.60 15.30 -2.05
CA SER A 42 6.12 14.30 -2.97
C SER A 42 5.56 14.45 -4.38
N ILE A 43 4.27 14.78 -4.51
CA ILE A 43 3.68 15.08 -5.82
C ILE A 43 4.26 16.36 -6.41
N ASP A 44 4.46 17.43 -5.61
CA ASP A 44 5.15 18.63 -6.10
C ASP A 44 6.55 18.32 -6.64
N ILE A 45 7.31 17.48 -5.94
CA ILE A 45 8.63 17.02 -6.41
C ILE A 45 8.50 16.29 -7.75
N LEU A 46 7.52 15.40 -7.90
CA LEU A 46 7.40 14.61 -9.14
C LEU A 46 6.89 15.45 -10.31
N GLU A 47 6.01 16.43 -10.09
CA GLU A 47 5.40 17.22 -11.16
C GLU A 47 6.21 18.48 -11.53
N ASN A 48 6.90 19.09 -10.57
CA ASN A 48 7.52 20.41 -10.72
C ASN A 48 9.02 20.41 -10.42
N PHE A 49 9.70 19.27 -10.57
CA PHE A 49 11.15 19.23 -10.45
C PHE A 49 11.82 20.08 -11.55
N THR A 50 12.94 20.71 -11.22
CA THR A 50 13.81 21.41 -12.16
C THR A 50 15.25 21.07 -11.82
N GLU A 51 16.16 21.09 -12.79
CA GLU A 51 17.57 20.72 -12.58
C GLU A 51 18.28 21.57 -11.52
N GLU A 52 17.79 22.80 -11.26
CA GLU A 52 18.28 23.69 -10.20
C GLU A 52 17.93 23.23 -8.78
N ARG A 53 16.93 22.34 -8.62
CA ARG A 53 16.56 21.81 -7.30
C ARG A 53 17.53 20.71 -6.88
N ASP A 54 17.86 20.67 -5.58
CA ASP A 54 18.65 19.59 -4.98
C ASP A 54 17.93 18.24 -5.12
N CYS A 55 18.37 17.43 -6.09
CA CYS A 55 17.77 16.13 -6.38
C CYS A 55 17.96 15.13 -5.24
N LEU A 56 19.06 15.20 -4.49
CA LEU A 56 19.32 14.29 -3.37
C LEU A 56 18.33 14.56 -2.24
N SER A 57 18.15 15.83 -1.88
CA SER A 57 17.14 16.24 -0.89
C SER A 57 15.72 15.87 -1.34
N CYS A 58 15.40 16.06 -2.63
CA CYS A 58 14.11 15.66 -3.18
C CYS A 58 13.87 14.15 -3.03
N ILE A 59 14.83 13.30 -3.41
CA ILE A 59 14.69 11.85 -3.27
C ILE A 59 14.56 11.43 -1.81
N LYS A 60 15.33 12.04 -0.90
CA LYS A 60 15.19 11.80 0.55
C LYS A 60 13.79 12.13 1.06
N GLN A 61 13.14 13.17 0.53
CA GLN A 61 11.75 13.50 0.86
C GLN A 61 10.76 12.45 0.32
N LEU A 62 10.95 11.97 -0.90
CA LEU A 62 10.14 10.87 -1.47
C LEU A 62 10.27 9.58 -0.62
N ILE A 63 11.50 9.27 -0.18
CA ILE A 63 11.77 8.14 0.72
C ILE A 63 11.10 8.36 2.08
N THR A 64 11.12 9.58 2.62
CA THR A 64 10.45 9.90 3.89
C THR A 64 8.94 9.64 3.79
N PHE A 65 8.30 10.01 2.68
CA PHE A 65 6.90 9.68 2.44
C PHE A 65 6.68 8.16 2.42
N TYR A 66 7.53 7.40 1.72
CA TYR A 66 7.49 5.94 1.70
C TYR A 66 7.61 5.32 3.10
N GLU A 67 8.60 5.73 3.89
CA GLU A 67 8.88 5.14 5.21
C GLU A 67 7.78 5.43 6.24
N LYS A 68 7.20 6.63 6.19
CA LYS A 68 6.10 7.04 7.08
C LYS A 68 4.79 6.40 6.66
N SER A 69 4.54 6.29 5.36
CA SER A 69 3.42 5.52 4.83
C SER A 69 3.49 4.06 5.26
N ASP A 70 4.67 3.46 5.22
CA ASP A 70 4.88 2.09 5.66
C ASP A 70 4.52 1.90 7.13
N THR A 71 4.98 2.78 8.03
CA THR A 71 4.63 2.72 9.46
C THR A 71 3.12 2.78 9.69
N LEU A 72 2.43 3.71 9.03
CA LEU A 72 0.98 3.85 9.14
C LEU A 72 0.25 2.61 8.62
N VAL A 73 0.67 2.06 7.47
CA VAL A 73 0.11 0.81 6.93
C VAL A 73 0.32 -0.34 7.91
N THR A 74 1.51 -0.46 8.53
CA THR A 74 1.78 -1.49 9.55
C THR A 74 0.75 -1.42 10.66
N SER A 75 0.52 -0.23 11.21
CA SER A 75 -0.42 0.00 12.32
C SER A 75 -1.85 -0.40 11.93
N LEU A 76 -2.31 0.05 10.76
CA LEU A 76 -3.66 -0.22 10.26
C LEU A 76 -3.88 -1.71 9.94
N VAL A 77 -2.90 -2.38 9.32
CA VAL A 77 -2.98 -3.83 9.00
C VAL A 77 -2.97 -4.68 10.28
N ASN A 78 -2.14 -4.34 11.25
CA ASN A 78 -2.13 -5.03 12.55
C ASN A 78 -3.45 -4.90 13.28
N GLU A 79 -4.07 -3.72 13.22
CA GLU A 79 -5.38 -3.47 13.79
C GLU A 79 -6.48 -4.29 13.08
N MET A 80 -6.43 -4.34 11.74
CA MET A 80 -7.34 -5.12 10.91
C MET A 80 -7.29 -6.63 11.21
N LEU A 81 -6.11 -7.17 11.55
CA LEU A 81 -5.91 -8.60 11.78
C LEU A 81 -5.98 -9.01 13.26
N ARG A 82 -6.33 -8.09 14.17
CA ARG A 82 -6.41 -8.38 15.61
C ARG A 82 -7.62 -9.30 15.91
N ASN A 83 -7.46 -10.25 16.83
CA ASN A 83 -8.47 -11.29 17.11
C ASN A 83 -9.90 -10.78 17.39
N ARG A 84 -10.09 -9.59 17.98
CA ARG A 84 -11.42 -8.99 18.24
C ARG A 84 -12.06 -8.31 17.01
N PHE A 85 -11.32 -8.19 15.90
CA PHE A 85 -11.73 -7.44 14.72
C PHE A 85 -12.96 -8.05 14.03
N ILE A 86 -12.99 -9.37 13.82
CA ILE A 86 -14.07 -10.04 13.08
C ILE A 86 -15.44 -9.85 13.74
N ASP A 87 -15.47 -9.80 15.07
CA ASP A 87 -16.70 -9.59 15.83
C ASP A 87 -17.10 -8.11 15.92
N SER A 88 -16.29 -7.21 15.35
CA SER A 88 -16.53 -5.77 15.37
C SER A 88 -16.30 -5.11 14.01
N ILE A 89 -16.15 -5.87 12.92
CA ILE A 89 -15.83 -5.32 11.60
C ILE A 89 -16.93 -4.39 11.11
N GLU A 90 -18.19 -4.67 11.46
CA GLU A 90 -19.31 -3.78 11.19
C GLU A 90 -19.12 -2.38 11.79
N LYS A 91 -18.35 -2.26 12.88
CA LYS A 91 -18.09 -0.98 13.53
C LYS A 91 -16.93 -0.23 12.87
N ARG A 92 -16.02 -0.92 12.20
CA ARG A 92 -14.70 -0.42 11.79
C ARG A 92 -14.66 0.21 10.39
N LEU A 93 -15.75 0.82 9.95
CA LEU A 93 -15.81 1.47 8.64
C LEU A 93 -14.74 2.56 8.50
N SER A 94 -14.53 3.37 9.54
CA SER A 94 -13.55 4.46 9.59
C SER A 94 -12.11 4.01 9.28
N LEU A 95 -11.72 2.82 9.74
CA LEU A 95 -10.42 2.21 9.42
C LEU A 95 -10.28 2.00 7.91
N PHE A 96 -11.31 1.45 7.26
CA PHE A 96 -11.29 1.20 5.83
C PHE A 96 -11.36 2.50 5.01
N GLU A 97 -12.05 3.52 5.50
CA GLU A 97 -12.08 4.84 4.87
C GLU A 97 -10.69 5.50 4.86
N ILE A 98 -9.95 5.42 5.96
CA ILE A 98 -8.56 5.91 6.03
C ILE A 98 -7.65 5.08 5.12
N LEU A 99 -7.74 3.75 5.16
CA LEU A 99 -7.00 2.89 4.23
C LEU A 99 -7.31 3.25 2.77
N ASN A 100 -8.56 3.52 2.42
CA ASN A 100 -8.95 3.89 1.06
C ASN A 100 -8.33 5.22 0.61
N LYS A 101 -8.27 6.22 1.50
CA LYS A 101 -7.59 7.49 1.21
C LYS A 101 -6.07 7.29 1.05
N LEU A 102 -5.47 6.45 1.90
CA LEU A 102 -4.04 6.14 1.86
C LEU A 102 -3.66 5.38 0.57
N LEU A 103 -4.39 4.33 0.23
CA LEU A 103 -4.16 3.52 -0.97
C LEU A 103 -4.44 4.31 -2.25
N ARG A 104 -5.35 5.29 -2.21
CA ARG A 104 -5.50 6.26 -3.31
C ARG A 104 -4.23 7.08 -3.51
N MET A 105 -3.63 7.59 -2.43
CA MET A 105 -2.37 8.32 -2.51
C MET A 105 -1.25 7.44 -3.08
N PHE A 106 -1.22 6.16 -2.74
CA PHE A 106 -0.23 5.22 -3.26
C PHE A 106 -0.37 5.01 -4.76
N PHE A 107 -1.59 4.72 -5.23
CA PHE A 107 -1.90 4.60 -6.66
C PHE A 107 -1.48 5.85 -7.44
N LEU A 108 -1.85 7.03 -6.94
CA LEU A 108 -1.52 8.28 -7.61
C LEU A 108 -0.01 8.53 -7.60
N PHE A 109 0.67 8.34 -6.46
CA PHE A 109 2.11 8.51 -6.37
C PHE A 109 2.85 7.63 -7.38
N ASP A 110 2.54 6.33 -7.45
CA ASP A 110 3.20 5.42 -8.37
C ASP A 110 2.92 5.79 -9.83
N LYS A 111 1.72 6.28 -10.14
CA LYS A 111 1.39 6.84 -11.46
C LYS A 111 2.23 8.07 -11.80
N HIS A 112 2.35 9.04 -10.89
CA HIS A 112 3.19 10.22 -11.11
C HIS A 112 4.66 9.83 -11.25
N ARG A 113 5.16 8.95 -10.37
CA ARG A 113 6.53 8.42 -10.43
C ARG A 113 6.85 7.77 -11.77
N HIS A 114 5.91 6.99 -12.32
CA HIS A 114 6.09 6.35 -13.63
C HIS A 114 6.28 7.38 -14.76
N ASN A 115 5.60 8.52 -14.68
CA ASN A 115 5.65 9.57 -15.70
C ASN A 115 6.80 10.56 -15.48
N SER A 116 7.29 10.71 -14.25
CA SER A 116 8.27 11.73 -13.86
C SER A 116 9.67 11.13 -13.72
N THR A 117 10.49 11.24 -14.77
CA THR A 117 11.85 10.66 -14.77
C THR A 117 12.95 11.62 -14.35
N GLU A 118 12.71 12.94 -14.42
CA GLU A 118 13.74 13.97 -14.31
C GLU A 118 14.51 13.92 -12.99
N VAL A 119 13.82 13.95 -11.84
CA VAL A 119 14.46 13.89 -10.52
C VAL A 119 15.35 12.66 -10.34
N PHE A 120 14.95 11.52 -10.92
CA PHE A 120 15.70 10.27 -10.84
C PHE A 120 16.89 10.26 -11.79
N GLN A 121 16.75 10.86 -12.98
CA GLN A 121 17.84 11.05 -13.94
C GLN A 121 18.89 12.02 -13.37
N SER A 122 18.49 13.15 -12.81
CA SER A 122 19.40 14.11 -12.17
C SER A 122 20.21 13.47 -11.05
N PHE A 123 19.59 12.60 -10.25
CA PHE A 123 20.33 11.84 -9.24
C PHE A 123 21.29 10.81 -9.83
N ALA A 124 20.92 10.15 -10.94
CA ALA A 124 21.83 9.26 -11.65
C ALA A 124 23.06 10.01 -12.18
N PHE A 125 22.88 11.23 -12.71
CA PHE A 125 23.98 12.11 -13.13
C PHE A 125 24.84 12.56 -11.96
N LEU A 126 24.23 13.02 -10.85
CA LEU A 126 24.94 13.42 -9.64
C LEU A 126 25.85 12.29 -9.14
N LYS A 127 25.34 11.05 -9.13
CA LYS A 127 26.09 9.86 -8.68
C LYS A 127 27.31 9.56 -9.56
N VAL A 128 27.25 9.85 -10.86
CA VAL A 128 28.36 9.58 -11.80
C VAL A 128 29.41 10.68 -11.75
N ASN A 129 28.97 11.94 -11.65
CA ASN A 129 29.84 13.11 -11.80
C ASN A 129 30.41 13.64 -10.46
N HIS A 130 29.74 13.36 -9.34
CA HIS A 130 30.06 13.91 -8.01
C HIS A 130 30.01 12.81 -6.92
N ARG A 131 30.53 11.62 -7.22
CA ARG A 131 30.37 10.45 -6.33
C ARG A 131 30.98 10.65 -4.95
N GLU A 132 32.11 11.33 -4.92
CA GLU A 132 32.94 11.64 -3.75
C GLU A 132 32.25 12.59 -2.75
N GLU A 133 31.26 13.36 -3.20
CA GLU A 133 30.47 14.27 -2.36
C GLU A 133 29.32 13.56 -1.64
N LEU A 134 29.06 12.28 -1.97
CA LEU A 134 27.89 11.53 -1.50
C LEU A 134 28.26 10.48 -0.45
N GLU A 135 27.55 10.49 0.68
CA GLU A 135 27.61 9.41 1.65
C GLU A 135 27.20 8.08 1.00
N GLU A 136 27.97 7.02 1.26
CA GLU A 136 27.71 5.69 0.68
C GLU A 136 26.32 5.17 1.04
N ARG A 137 25.88 5.39 2.28
CA ARG A 137 24.54 5.03 2.76
C ARG A 137 23.44 5.70 1.93
N ASP A 138 23.59 6.97 1.61
CA ASP A 138 22.63 7.71 0.81
C ASP A 138 22.60 7.19 -0.63
N VAL A 139 23.75 6.91 -1.22
CA VAL A 139 23.83 6.33 -2.57
C VAL A 139 23.11 4.99 -2.64
N ILE A 140 23.33 4.10 -1.67
CA ILE A 140 22.68 2.79 -1.62
C ILE A 140 21.16 2.94 -1.46
N LYS A 141 20.71 3.73 -0.46
CA LYS A 141 19.29 3.88 -0.15
C LYS A 141 18.53 4.58 -1.28
N CYS A 142 19.05 5.69 -1.80
CA CYS A 142 18.43 6.44 -2.88
C CYS A 142 18.43 5.65 -4.18
N SER A 143 19.54 4.98 -4.54
CA SER A 143 19.57 4.14 -5.75
C SER A 143 18.57 2.99 -5.65
N THR A 144 18.41 2.39 -4.47
CA THR A 144 17.42 1.32 -4.24
C THR A 144 16.00 1.84 -4.39
N PHE A 145 15.68 3.01 -3.85
CA PHE A 145 14.34 3.60 -4.04
C PHE A 145 14.07 3.93 -5.51
N CYS A 146 15.05 4.49 -6.21
CA CYS A 146 14.93 4.86 -7.62
C CYS A 146 14.75 3.65 -8.55
N SER A 147 15.25 2.47 -8.19
CA SER A 147 15.11 1.27 -9.01
C SER A 147 13.76 0.56 -8.85
N VAL A 148 12.99 0.86 -7.81
CA VAL A 148 11.69 0.22 -7.56
C VAL A 148 10.61 0.90 -8.39
N ALA A 149 10.03 0.22 -9.38
CA ALA A 149 9.02 0.78 -10.28
C ALA A 149 7.75 1.29 -9.56
N MET A 150 7.25 0.53 -8.59
CA MET A 150 6.01 0.79 -7.84
C MET A 150 6.27 0.69 -6.33
N PRO A 151 6.97 1.67 -5.74
CA PRO A 151 7.33 1.60 -4.32
C PRO A 151 6.08 1.56 -3.43
N MET A 152 5.02 2.30 -3.77
CA MET A 152 3.83 2.39 -2.92
C MET A 152 2.88 1.20 -3.11
N GLY A 153 2.78 0.64 -4.32
CA GLY A 153 2.09 -0.62 -4.62
C GLY A 153 2.67 -1.79 -3.83
N ARG A 154 4.00 -1.87 -3.72
CA ARG A 154 4.69 -2.92 -2.95
C ARG A 154 4.44 -2.83 -1.44
N LEU A 155 4.18 -1.64 -0.88
CA LEU A 155 4.02 -1.46 0.57
C LEU A 155 3.02 -2.45 1.17
N LEU A 156 1.79 -2.47 0.66
CA LEU A 156 0.75 -3.33 1.22
C LEU A 156 1.05 -4.82 0.97
N ILE A 157 1.49 -5.17 -0.23
CA ILE A 157 1.66 -6.57 -0.65
C ILE A 157 2.80 -7.26 0.11
N SER A 158 3.91 -6.54 0.33
CA SER A 158 5.09 -7.03 1.05
C SER A 158 4.78 -7.53 2.47
N TYR A 159 3.69 -7.07 3.11
CA TYR A 159 3.28 -7.58 4.42
C TYR A 159 2.80 -9.03 4.38
N PHE A 160 2.33 -9.51 3.24
CA PHE A 160 1.57 -10.76 3.15
C PHE A 160 2.25 -11.84 2.31
N VAL A 161 3.30 -11.49 1.56
CA VAL A 161 4.06 -12.41 0.71
C VAL A 161 5.32 -12.85 1.47
N THR A 162 5.53 -14.17 1.60
CA THR A 162 6.66 -14.79 2.32
C THR A 162 8.04 -14.49 1.71
N ASP A 163 9.06 -14.47 2.58
CA ASP A 163 10.48 -14.35 2.20
C ASP A 163 10.85 -15.37 1.12
N GLY A 164 11.35 -14.87 -0.01
CA GLY A 164 11.72 -15.65 -1.20
C GLY A 164 11.42 -14.93 -2.52
N PHE A 165 10.45 -14.01 -2.53
CA PHE A 165 10.13 -13.17 -3.69
C PHE A 165 10.73 -11.76 -3.58
N GLU A 166 10.77 -11.16 -2.38
CA GLU A 166 11.28 -9.79 -2.18
C GLU A 166 12.71 -9.76 -1.58
N VAL A 167 13.71 -10.29 -2.30
CA VAL A 167 15.03 -10.60 -1.69
C VAL A 167 15.93 -9.37 -1.42
N PHE A 168 15.66 -8.16 -1.97
CA PHE A 168 16.64 -7.06 -1.88
C PHE A 168 16.11 -5.68 -1.45
N HIS A 169 14.88 -5.31 -1.82
CA HIS A 169 14.38 -3.94 -1.67
C HIS A 169 13.88 -3.57 -0.26
N PRO A 170 13.18 -4.46 0.48
CA PRO A 170 12.69 -4.12 1.83
C PRO A 170 13.84 -3.86 2.80
N VAL A 171 14.88 -4.71 2.84
CA VAL A 171 15.96 -4.63 3.84
C VAL A 171 16.72 -3.30 3.81
N ILE A 172 17.01 -2.78 2.61
CA ILE A 172 17.80 -1.55 2.45
C ILE A 172 16.97 -0.30 2.76
N LEU A 173 15.71 -0.27 2.34
CA LEU A 173 14.85 0.90 2.55
C LEU A 173 14.29 0.94 3.97
N LYS A 174 13.77 -0.18 4.47
CA LYS A 174 13.27 -0.38 5.82
C LYS A 174 12.94 -1.86 6.06
N MET A 175 13.66 -2.51 6.99
CA MET A 175 13.39 -3.91 7.35
C MET A 175 11.93 -4.08 7.81
N ARG A 176 11.24 -5.07 7.25
CA ARG A 176 9.84 -5.38 7.55
C ARG A 176 9.70 -6.73 8.22
N THR A 177 8.68 -6.85 9.06
CA THR A 177 8.23 -8.15 9.56
C THR A 177 7.13 -8.66 8.65
N THR A 178 7.41 -9.74 7.91
CA THR A 178 6.41 -10.40 7.08
C THR A 178 5.32 -11.01 7.98
N LEU A 179 4.06 -10.69 7.70
CA LEU A 179 2.93 -11.26 8.42
C LEU A 179 2.62 -12.65 7.85
N TYR A 180 3.07 -13.69 8.56
CA TYR A 180 2.67 -15.05 8.23
C TYR A 180 1.16 -15.22 8.38
N LEU A 181 0.48 -15.50 7.26
CA LEU A 181 -0.96 -15.74 7.21
C LEU A 181 -1.26 -17.21 7.49
N THR A 182 -1.84 -17.48 8.66
CA THR A 182 -2.45 -18.79 8.95
C THR A 182 -3.70 -19.00 8.09
N GLU A 183 -4.12 -20.25 7.88
CA GLU A 183 -5.37 -20.59 7.13
C GLU A 183 -6.61 -19.83 7.64
N THR A 184 -6.65 -19.53 8.94
CA THR A 184 -7.72 -18.71 9.52
C THR A 184 -7.64 -17.24 9.09
N LYS A 185 -6.45 -16.64 9.05
CA LYS A 185 -6.26 -15.25 8.58
C LYS A 185 -6.49 -15.14 7.07
N LYS A 186 -6.18 -16.21 6.34
CA LYS A 186 -6.47 -16.39 4.93
C LYS A 186 -7.98 -16.33 4.64
N ASP A 187 -8.78 -17.12 5.36
CA ASP A 187 -10.24 -17.07 5.30
C ASP A 187 -10.80 -15.68 5.71
N TYR A 188 -10.15 -14.98 6.65
CA TYR A 188 -10.54 -13.61 7.01
C TYR A 188 -10.29 -12.59 5.91
N LEU A 189 -9.17 -12.69 5.21
CA LEU A 189 -8.89 -11.81 4.08
C LEU A 189 -9.97 -11.97 3.00
N LEU A 190 -10.34 -13.21 2.66
CA LEU A 190 -11.46 -13.48 1.74
C LEU A 190 -12.77 -12.82 2.22
N PHE A 191 -13.09 -12.95 3.50
CA PHE A 191 -14.29 -12.36 4.08
C PHE A 191 -14.29 -10.82 4.02
N ILE A 192 -13.17 -10.19 4.40
CA ILE A 192 -13.00 -8.73 4.31
C ILE A 192 -13.16 -8.27 2.86
N ASN A 193 -12.53 -8.96 1.91
CA ASN A 193 -12.59 -8.60 0.49
C ASN A 193 -14.02 -8.64 -0.04
N LYS A 194 -14.78 -9.69 0.29
CA LYS A 194 -16.21 -9.76 -0.09
C LYS A 194 -17.01 -8.62 0.51
N ILE A 195 -16.82 -8.31 1.80
CA ILE A 195 -17.50 -7.18 2.43
C ILE A 195 -17.17 -5.88 1.70
N MET A 196 -15.90 -5.63 1.42
CA MET A 196 -15.47 -4.42 0.71
C MET A 196 -16.12 -4.33 -0.66
N VAL A 197 -16.12 -5.42 -1.45
CA VAL A 197 -16.67 -5.46 -2.79
C VAL A 197 -18.19 -5.24 -2.80
N GLU A 198 -18.92 -5.97 -1.94
CA GLU A 198 -20.39 -6.04 -1.98
C GLU A 198 -21.09 -4.91 -1.20
N HIS A 199 -20.44 -4.29 -0.20
CA HIS A 199 -21.12 -3.38 0.75
C HIS A 199 -20.53 -1.97 0.86
N THR A 200 -19.54 -1.60 0.04
CA THR A 200 -18.90 -0.27 0.11
C THR A 200 -18.61 0.32 -1.27
N ASP A 201 -18.27 1.60 -1.34
CA ASP A 201 -17.73 2.25 -2.55
C ASP A 201 -16.22 2.56 -2.44
N LEU A 202 -15.52 1.89 -1.52
CA LEU A 202 -14.10 2.12 -1.20
C LEU A 202 -13.15 1.53 -2.24
N LYS A 203 -13.19 2.08 -3.45
CA LYS A 203 -12.51 1.57 -4.65
C LYS A 203 -11.05 1.17 -4.47
N TYR A 204 -10.23 1.97 -3.79
CA TYR A 204 -8.79 1.70 -3.68
C TYR A 204 -8.48 0.60 -2.66
N VAL A 205 -9.27 0.48 -1.59
CA VAL A 205 -9.20 -0.71 -0.73
C VAL A 205 -9.57 -1.95 -1.53
N LYS A 206 -10.68 -1.92 -2.30
CA LYS A 206 -11.08 -3.05 -3.15
C LYS A 206 -9.97 -3.44 -4.12
N LEU A 207 -9.38 -2.47 -4.84
CA LEU A 207 -8.30 -2.67 -5.80
C LEU A 207 -7.14 -3.46 -5.17
N TYR A 208 -6.59 -2.94 -4.07
CA TYR A 208 -5.43 -3.54 -3.43
C TYR A 208 -5.73 -4.89 -2.78
N PHE A 209 -6.87 -5.01 -2.11
CA PHE A 209 -7.19 -6.21 -1.35
C PHE A 209 -7.60 -7.37 -2.24
N CYS A 210 -8.34 -7.10 -3.32
CA CYS A 210 -8.65 -8.11 -4.33
C CYS A 210 -7.36 -8.59 -4.99
N ALA A 211 -6.49 -7.67 -5.43
CA ALA A 211 -5.20 -8.05 -6.03
C ALA A 211 -4.34 -8.87 -5.07
N LEU A 212 -4.27 -8.47 -3.80
CA LEU A 212 -3.57 -9.23 -2.77
C LEU A 212 -4.13 -10.66 -2.64
N TYR A 213 -5.44 -10.83 -2.62
CA TYR A 213 -6.04 -12.16 -2.53
C TYR A 213 -5.72 -12.99 -3.76
N GLU A 214 -5.99 -12.50 -4.97
CA GLU A 214 -5.74 -13.26 -6.19
C GLU A 214 -4.26 -13.65 -6.30
N LYS A 215 -3.32 -12.77 -5.89
CA LYS A 215 -1.90 -13.09 -5.79
C LYS A 215 -1.57 -14.23 -4.82
N LEU A 216 -2.23 -14.28 -3.66
CA LEU A 216 -1.95 -15.27 -2.63
C LEU A 216 -2.54 -16.66 -2.93
N TYR A 217 -3.61 -16.74 -3.74
CA TYR A 217 -4.33 -18.00 -4.00
C TYR A 217 -4.33 -18.44 -5.46
N ASP A 218 -3.86 -17.61 -6.39
CA ASP A 218 -3.92 -17.90 -7.83
C ASP A 218 -5.37 -18.19 -8.29
N GLU A 219 -6.33 -17.44 -7.74
CA GLU A 219 -7.76 -17.58 -7.97
C GLU A 219 -8.36 -16.26 -8.47
N ASN A 220 -9.09 -16.28 -9.58
CA ASN A 220 -9.78 -15.12 -10.15
C ASN A 220 -11.16 -14.89 -9.51
N PHE A 221 -11.17 -14.69 -8.18
CA PHE A 221 -12.43 -14.61 -7.44
C PHE A 221 -13.17 -13.28 -7.68
N PHE A 222 -12.48 -12.21 -8.08
CA PHE A 222 -13.03 -10.86 -8.13
C PHE A 222 -13.11 -10.27 -9.56
N ASP A 223 -13.18 -11.12 -10.60
CA ASP A 223 -13.27 -10.72 -12.01
C ASP A 223 -14.31 -9.64 -12.30
N LYS A 224 -15.50 -9.73 -11.71
CA LYS A 224 -16.56 -8.71 -11.91
C LYS A 224 -16.13 -7.32 -11.43
N PHE A 225 -15.40 -7.26 -10.31
CA PHE A 225 -14.85 -6.00 -9.82
C PHE A 225 -13.70 -5.53 -10.72
N PHE A 226 -12.79 -6.42 -11.10
CA PHE A 226 -11.72 -6.11 -12.05
C PHE A 226 -12.29 -5.51 -13.34
N GLU A 227 -13.33 -6.11 -13.91
CA GLU A 227 -13.94 -5.62 -15.15
C GLU A 227 -14.57 -4.23 -15.03
N SER A 228 -14.97 -3.83 -13.83
CA SER A 228 -15.51 -2.48 -13.55
C SER A 228 -14.45 -1.38 -13.48
N LEU A 229 -13.17 -1.74 -13.38
CA LEU A 229 -12.07 -0.79 -13.27
C LEU A 229 -11.78 -0.09 -14.60
N LYS A 230 -11.29 1.15 -14.52
CA LYS A 230 -10.79 1.88 -15.70
C LYS A 230 -9.49 1.25 -16.20
N ARG A 231 -9.11 1.53 -17.45
CA ARG A 231 -7.90 1.01 -18.09
C ARG A 231 -6.63 1.18 -17.23
N GLU A 232 -6.41 2.37 -16.69
CA GLU A 232 -5.23 2.66 -15.85
C GLU A 232 -5.25 1.89 -14.53
N GLU A 233 -6.44 1.70 -13.96
CA GLU A 233 -6.63 0.97 -12.69
C GLU A 233 -6.46 -0.54 -12.91
N LYS A 234 -6.92 -1.07 -14.05
CA LYS A 234 -6.66 -2.46 -14.47
C LYS A 234 -5.17 -2.71 -14.66
N ALA A 235 -4.46 -1.80 -15.34
CA ALA A 235 -3.02 -1.92 -15.53
C ALA A 235 -2.29 -1.98 -14.18
N TYR A 236 -2.60 -1.05 -13.28
CA TYR A 236 -2.01 -1.02 -11.94
C TYR A 236 -2.37 -2.26 -11.09
N TYR A 237 -3.59 -2.76 -11.21
CA TYR A 237 -4.02 -4.01 -10.58
C TYR A 237 -3.19 -5.20 -11.07
N CYS A 238 -3.01 -5.34 -12.39
CA CYS A 238 -2.17 -6.38 -12.98
C CYS A 238 -0.71 -6.24 -12.55
N ASP A 239 -0.19 -5.02 -12.49
CA ASP A 239 1.18 -4.79 -12.02
C ASP A 239 1.35 -5.25 -10.56
N ILE A 240 0.38 -4.97 -9.69
CA ILE A 240 0.35 -5.46 -8.30
C ILE A 240 0.42 -6.99 -8.24
N LEU A 241 -0.39 -7.69 -9.03
CA LEU A 241 -0.39 -9.16 -9.10
C LEU A 241 1.00 -9.70 -9.47
N ASN A 242 1.66 -9.03 -10.41
CA ASN A 242 2.95 -9.41 -10.97
C ASN A 242 4.15 -8.92 -10.14
N LEU A 243 3.95 -8.23 -9.02
CA LEU A 243 5.05 -7.82 -8.13
C LEU A 243 5.74 -9.07 -7.56
N SER A 244 6.90 -9.42 -8.11
CA SER A 244 7.86 -10.34 -7.51
C SER A 244 8.69 -9.63 -6.46
#